data_AF-A0A1Y1Q8W3-F1
#
_entry.id   AF-A0A1Y1Q8W3-F1
#
_cell.length_a   1.000
_cell.length_b   1.000
_cell.length_c   1.000
_cell.angle_alpha   90.00
_cell.angle_beta   90.00
_cell.angle_gamma   90.00
#
_symmetry.space_group_name_H-M   'P 1'
#
loop_
_entity.id
_entity.type
_entity.pdbx_description
1 polymer ?
#
loop_
_entity_poly.entity_id
_entity_poly.type
_entity_poly.pdbx_seq_one_letter_code
_entity_poly.pdbx_strand_id
1 'polypeptide(L)'
;MKAVNLEAYFSTMRIGLFEAKIIAELQAEPAMLDGFQTNNTKREGMASGLWKYTLSEADMKIANGLRVQRLIYMPMIDYDLDIVVARFGEPEERVASQQAGIEYWFYPSKGLTIAMNTDGKEILYYTAKADFAALKQTLLEAKPTNDR
;
A
#
# COMPACT_ATOMS: atom_id res chain seq x y z
N MET A 1 16.54 12.86 1.91
CA MET A 1 15.17 13.40 1.73
C MET A 1 14.21 12.23 1.84
N LYS A 2 13.08 12.35 2.55
CA LYS A 2 12.06 11.29 2.54
C LYS A 2 11.46 11.22 1.14
N ALA A 3 11.31 10.00 0.59
CA ALA A 3 10.70 9.81 -0.72
C ALA A 3 9.26 10.31 -0.70
N VAL A 4 8.88 11.06 -1.73
CA VAL A 4 7.50 11.46 -1.99
C VAL A 4 6.88 10.35 -2.83
N ASN A 5 5.72 9.85 -2.41
CA ASN A 5 4.97 8.87 -3.18
C ASN A 5 3.74 9.53 -3.79
N LEU A 6 3.31 9.03 -4.96
CA LEU A 6 2.05 9.40 -5.56
C LEU A 6 1.02 8.29 -5.32
N GLU A 7 -0.04 8.64 -4.61
CA GLU A 7 -1.07 7.70 -4.19
C GLU A 7 -2.44 8.15 -4.69
N ALA A 8 -3.19 7.23 -5.30
CA ALA A 8 -4.64 7.35 -5.44
C ALA A 8 -5.29 6.66 -4.24
N TYR A 9 -5.89 7.47 -3.36
CA TYR A 9 -6.60 6.99 -2.19
C TYR A 9 -8.09 6.82 -2.49
N PHE A 10 -8.57 5.60 -2.34
CA PHE A 10 -9.98 5.28 -2.36
C PHE A 10 -10.41 4.98 -0.93
N SER A 11 -11.43 5.70 -0.46
CA SER A 11 -12.06 5.43 0.84
C SER A 11 -12.77 4.07 0.81
N THR A 12 -13.68 3.79 1.74
CA THR A 12 -14.41 2.54 1.73
C THR A 12 -15.21 2.39 0.43
N MET A 13 -14.86 1.37 -0.36
CA MET A 13 -15.54 1.02 -1.59
C MET A 13 -16.02 -0.43 -1.54
N ARG A 14 -17.12 -0.70 -2.24
CA ARG A 14 -17.65 -2.05 -2.43
C ARG A 14 -17.07 -2.68 -3.69
N ILE A 15 -16.42 -3.83 -3.55
CA ILE A 15 -15.83 -4.63 -4.62
C ILE A 15 -16.55 -5.98 -4.65
N GLY A 16 -17.60 -6.05 -5.45
CA GLY A 16 -18.50 -7.21 -5.45
C GLY A 16 -19.20 -7.38 -4.10
N LEU A 17 -18.84 -8.44 -3.37
CA LEU A 17 -19.37 -8.75 -2.04
C LEU A 17 -18.49 -8.21 -0.89
N PHE A 18 -17.32 -7.66 -1.20
CA PHE A 18 -16.36 -7.19 -0.20
C PHE A 18 -16.40 -5.67 -0.07
N GLU A 19 -16.03 -5.17 1.10
CA GLU A 19 -15.78 -3.76 1.34
C GLU A 19 -14.35 -3.56 1.82
N ALA A 20 -13.68 -2.56 1.26
CA ALA A 20 -12.29 -2.26 1.59
C ALA A 20 -11.95 -0.80 1.31
N LYS A 21 -10.90 -0.32 1.97
CA LYS A 21 -10.14 0.85 1.52
C LYS A 21 -9.05 0.37 0.56
N ILE A 22 -8.79 1.14 -0.49
CA ILE A 22 -7.73 0.82 -1.45
C ILE A 22 -6.81 2.03 -1.60
N ILE A 23 -5.51 1.76 -1.62
CA ILE A 23 -4.50 2.73 -2.04
C ILE A 23 -3.82 2.14 -3.28
N ALA A 24 -3.74 2.93 -4.35
CA ALA A 24 -2.91 2.62 -5.50
C ALA A 24 -1.70 3.54 -5.50
N GLU A 25 -0.52 2.97 -5.35
CA GLU A 25 0.73 3.69 -5.53
C GLU A 25 1.11 3.68 -7.01
N LEU A 26 1.32 4.87 -7.54
CA LEU A 26 1.59 5.10 -8.96
C LEU A 26 3.08 5.31 -9.19
N GLN A 27 3.60 4.69 -10.25
CA GLN A 27 4.98 4.88 -10.68
C GLN A 27 5.12 6.25 -11.34
N ALA A 28 5.67 7.21 -10.60
CA ALA A 28 5.99 8.55 -11.07
C ALA A 28 7.49 8.80 -10.99
N GLU A 29 8.05 9.42 -12.03
CA GLU A 29 9.44 9.84 -12.04
C GLU A 29 9.65 11.01 -11.06
N PRO A 30 10.84 11.16 -10.44
CA PRO A 30 11.10 12.22 -9.47
C PRO A 30 10.78 13.62 -9.99
N ALA A 31 11.16 13.93 -11.23
CA ALA A 31 10.88 15.23 -11.84
C ALA A 31 9.38 15.51 -12.01
N MET A 32 8.55 14.47 -12.18
CA MET A 32 7.11 14.61 -12.25
C MET A 32 6.51 14.93 -10.87
N LEU A 33 7.00 14.27 -9.82
CA LEU A 33 6.60 14.54 -8.43
C LEU A 33 6.95 15.98 -8.01
N ASP A 34 8.15 16.44 -8.36
CA ASP A 34 8.59 17.82 -8.11
C ASP A 34 7.68 18.83 -8.84
N GLY A 35 7.31 18.51 -10.08
CA GLY A 35 6.34 19.29 -10.85
C GLY A 35 4.98 19.37 -10.17
N PHE A 36 4.43 18.23 -9.75
CA PHE A 36 3.14 18.17 -9.04
C PHE A 36 3.14 18.96 -7.74
N GLN A 37 4.24 18.93 -6.99
CA GLN A 37 4.39 19.72 -5.77
C GLN A 37 4.51 21.23 -6.04
N THR A 38 5.22 21.62 -7.10
CA THR A 38 5.39 23.03 -7.47
C THR A 38 4.09 23.63 -8.00
N ASN A 39 3.32 22.84 -8.74
CA ASN A 39 2.05 23.26 -9.35
C ASN A 39 0.90 23.36 -8.35
N ASN A 40 1.04 22.82 -7.12
CA ASN A 40 -0.02 22.87 -6.11
C ASN A 40 0.46 23.39 -4.75
N THR A 41 -0.18 24.47 -4.29
CA THR A 41 0.15 25.15 -3.02
C THR A 41 -0.67 24.65 -1.83
N LYS A 42 -1.70 23.81 -2.04
CA LYS A 42 -2.51 23.25 -0.95
C LYS A 42 -1.89 21.96 -0.44
N ARG A 43 -1.38 22.03 0.80
CA ARG A 43 -0.88 20.89 1.57
C ARG A 43 -1.64 20.70 2.86
N GLU A 44 -1.83 19.46 3.25
CA GLU A 44 -2.41 19.04 4.52
C GLU A 44 -1.36 18.32 5.36
N GLY A 45 -1.26 18.64 6.66
CA GLY A 45 -0.39 17.91 7.57
C GLY A 45 -1.01 16.57 7.94
N MET A 46 -0.21 15.50 7.93
CA MET A 46 -0.62 14.16 8.35
C MET A 46 -0.14 13.85 9.78
N ALA A 47 -0.82 12.93 10.47
CA ALA A 47 -0.42 12.45 11.79
C ALA A 47 1.01 11.87 11.81
N SER A 48 1.46 11.31 10.69
CA SER A 48 2.81 10.82 10.45
C SER A 48 3.90 11.91 10.40
N GLY A 49 3.52 13.19 10.46
CA GLY A 49 4.39 14.35 10.28
C GLY A 49 4.77 14.62 8.81
N LEU A 50 4.14 13.92 7.86
CA LEU A 50 4.31 14.14 6.42
C LEU A 50 3.30 15.16 5.88
N TRP A 51 3.61 15.74 4.73
CA TRP A 51 2.71 16.62 4.00
C TRP A 51 2.01 15.85 2.88
N LYS A 52 0.68 15.93 2.85
CA LYS A 52 -0.13 15.49 1.72
C LYS A 52 -0.37 16.66 0.79
N TYR A 53 -0.10 16.49 -0.50
CA TYR A 53 -0.35 17.48 -1.54
C TYR A 53 -1.51 16.99 -2.40
N THR A 54 -2.52 17.85 -2.60
CA THR A 54 -3.59 17.53 -3.56
C THR A 54 -3.04 17.75 -4.97
N LEU A 55 -3.47 16.99 -5.98
CA LEU A 55 -3.09 17.27 -7.37
C LEU A 55 -3.97 18.36 -7.98
N SER A 56 -3.43 19.13 -8.92
CA SER A 56 -4.26 19.97 -9.79
C SER A 56 -5.07 19.10 -10.76
N GLU A 57 -6.12 19.64 -11.38
CA GLU A 57 -6.89 18.88 -12.38
C GLU A 57 -6.03 18.44 -13.58
N ALA A 58 -5.06 19.25 -13.99
CA ALA A 58 -4.15 18.94 -15.09
C ALA A 58 -3.20 17.80 -14.69
N ASP A 59 -2.60 17.87 -13.51
CA ASP A 59 -1.68 16.84 -13.00
C ASP A 59 -2.42 15.52 -12.73
N MET A 60 -3.67 15.58 -12.27
CA MET A 60 -4.51 14.39 -12.07
C MET A 60 -4.77 13.63 -13.37
N LYS A 61 -4.95 14.32 -14.51
CA LYS A 61 -5.10 13.66 -15.81
C LYS A 61 -3.83 12.91 -16.22
N ILE A 62 -2.65 13.47 -15.91
CA ILE A 62 -1.36 12.82 -16.14
C ILE A 62 -1.23 11.61 -15.21
N ALA A 63 -1.50 11.78 -13.91
CA ALA A 63 -1.43 10.74 -12.90
C ALA A 63 -2.31 9.53 -13.24
N ASN A 64 -3.52 9.76 -13.78
CA ASN A 64 -4.44 8.69 -14.18
C ASN A 64 -3.91 7.78 -15.30
N GLY A 65 -2.89 8.21 -16.05
CA GLY A 65 -2.21 7.42 -17.07
C GLY A 65 -1.00 6.62 -16.55
N LEU A 66 -0.61 6.81 -15.29
CA LEU A 66 0.59 6.18 -14.73
C LEU A 66 0.33 4.72 -14.38
N ARG A 67 1.40 3.93 -14.44
CA ARG A 67 1.39 2.53 -14.04
C ARG A 67 1.15 2.42 -12.54
N VAL A 68 0.22 1.57 -12.14
CA VAL A 68 0.08 1.14 -10.74
C VAL A 68 1.26 0.23 -10.39
N GLN A 69 2.11 0.66 -9.46
CA GLN A 69 3.25 -0.12 -8.97
C GLN A 69 2.82 -1.10 -7.88
N ARG A 70 1.90 -0.65 -7.01
CA ARG A 70 1.39 -1.41 -5.88
C ARG A 70 -0.06 -1.06 -5.59
N LEU A 71 -0.85 -2.06 -5.27
CA LEU A 71 -2.18 -1.90 -4.66
C LEU A 71 -2.11 -2.35 -3.21
N ILE A 72 -2.62 -1.52 -2.32
CA ILE A 72 -2.79 -1.82 -0.90
C ILE A 72 -4.28 -1.96 -0.64
N TYR A 73 -4.70 -3.16 -0.29
CA TYR A 73 -6.08 -3.50 0.03
C TYR A 73 -6.21 -3.70 1.53
N MET A 74 -7.09 -2.89 2.14
CA MET A 74 -7.39 -2.92 3.56
C MET A 74 -8.87 -3.32 3.73
N PRO A 75 -9.17 -4.59 4.02
CA PRO A 75 -10.53 -5.06 4.18
C PRO A 75 -11.24 -4.39 5.36
N MET A 76 -12.56 -4.26 5.24
CA MET A 76 -13.41 -3.77 6.32
C MET A 76 -13.84 -4.86 7.30
N ILE A 77 -13.54 -6.12 7.00
CA ILE A 77 -13.72 -7.27 7.89
C ILE A 77 -12.35 -7.90 8.16
N ASP A 78 -12.25 -8.71 9.21
CA ASP A 78 -11.03 -9.40 9.56
C ASP A 78 -10.98 -10.75 8.83
N TYR A 79 -9.80 -11.14 8.34
CA TYR A 79 -9.55 -12.44 7.73
C TYR A 79 -8.76 -13.32 8.69
N ASP A 80 -9.44 -14.34 9.21
CA ASP A 80 -8.80 -15.38 10.01
C ASP A 80 -7.75 -16.13 9.20
N LEU A 81 -6.73 -16.61 9.92
CA LEU A 81 -5.61 -17.38 9.37
C LEU A 81 -6.10 -18.53 8.46
N ASP A 82 -7.08 -19.30 8.93
CA ASP A 82 -7.62 -20.46 8.20
C ASP A 82 -8.31 -20.03 6.90
N ILE A 83 -8.97 -18.87 6.89
CA ILE A 83 -9.60 -18.31 5.69
C ILE A 83 -8.52 -17.90 4.69
N VAL A 84 -7.46 -17.24 5.15
CA VAL A 84 -6.34 -16.83 4.29
C VAL A 84 -5.70 -18.05 3.64
N VAL A 85 -5.37 -19.09 4.41
CA VAL A 85 -4.78 -20.33 3.87
C VAL A 85 -5.75 -21.03 2.91
N ALA A 86 -7.04 -21.11 3.23
CA ALA A 86 -8.04 -21.74 2.35
C ALA A 86 -8.18 -21.01 1.00
N ARG A 87 -7.89 -19.71 0.93
CA ARG A 87 -8.04 -18.89 -0.28
C ARG A 87 -6.74 -18.74 -1.07
N PHE A 88 -5.62 -18.54 -0.40
CA PHE A 88 -4.34 -18.24 -1.04
C PHE A 88 -3.36 -19.43 -1.01
N GLY A 89 -3.63 -20.45 -0.20
CA GLY A 89 -2.71 -21.54 0.11
C GLY A 89 -1.70 -21.15 1.19
N GLU A 90 -0.77 -22.07 1.47
CA GLU A 90 0.37 -21.80 2.33
C GLU A 90 1.29 -20.75 1.70
N PRO A 91 1.77 -19.75 2.47
CA PRO A 91 2.76 -18.80 1.97
C PRO A 91 4.09 -19.51 1.72
N GLU A 92 4.79 -19.08 0.69
CA GLU A 92 6.15 -19.54 0.41
C GLU A 92 7.14 -19.12 1.50
N GLU A 93 6.85 -18.05 2.25
CA GLU A 93 7.67 -17.58 3.36
C GLU A 93 6.85 -16.77 4.36
N ARG A 94 7.14 -16.94 5.67
CA ARG A 94 6.58 -16.14 6.76
C ARG A 94 7.70 -15.46 7.53
N VAL A 95 7.58 -14.16 7.78
CA VAL A 95 8.60 -13.37 8.48
C VAL A 95 7.94 -12.37 9.42
N ALA A 96 8.36 -12.34 10.68
CA ALA A 96 7.94 -11.31 11.62
C ALA A 96 8.38 -9.92 11.12
N SER A 97 7.49 -8.94 11.14
CA SER A 97 7.83 -7.56 10.81
C SER A 97 8.62 -6.90 11.95
N GLN A 98 9.14 -5.69 11.73
CA GLN A 98 9.73 -4.89 12.79
C GLN A 98 8.67 -4.38 13.81
N GLN A 99 7.39 -4.41 13.46
CA GLN A 99 6.28 -4.05 14.33
C GLN A 99 5.75 -5.30 15.04
N ALA A 100 5.68 -5.24 16.37
CA ALA A 100 5.13 -6.33 17.18
C ALA A 100 3.68 -6.64 16.76
N GLY A 101 3.32 -7.92 16.73
CA GLY A 101 1.98 -8.38 16.34
C GLY A 101 1.75 -8.47 14.83
N ILE A 102 2.71 -8.08 13.99
CA ILE A 102 2.60 -8.19 12.53
C ILE A 102 3.56 -9.23 11.98
N GLU A 103 3.03 -10.20 11.24
CA GLU A 103 3.76 -11.20 10.47
C GLU A 103 3.47 -11.03 8.96
N TYR A 104 4.51 -10.95 8.14
CA TYR A 104 4.37 -10.93 6.69
C TYR A 104 4.35 -12.33 6.12
N TRP A 105 3.32 -12.61 5.33
CA TRP A 105 3.13 -13.83 4.56
C TRP A 105 3.38 -13.51 3.09
N PHE A 106 4.46 -14.04 2.55
CA PHE A 106 4.93 -13.72 1.21
C PHE A 106 4.48 -14.78 0.20
N TYR A 107 3.76 -14.32 -0.84
CA TYR A 107 3.32 -15.10 -1.99
C TYR A 107 3.93 -14.58 -3.30
N PRO A 108 5.26 -14.74 -3.51
CA PRO A 108 5.97 -14.23 -4.68
C PRO A 108 5.35 -14.72 -6.00
N SER A 109 4.91 -15.97 -6.06
CA SER A 109 4.29 -16.55 -7.26
C SER A 109 2.97 -15.88 -7.65
N LYS A 110 2.34 -15.16 -6.71
CA LYS A 110 1.09 -14.42 -6.89
C LYS A 110 1.29 -12.90 -6.94
N GLY A 111 2.49 -12.40 -6.63
CA GLY A 111 2.72 -10.96 -6.47
C GLY A 111 1.95 -10.40 -5.27
N LEU A 112 1.78 -11.17 -4.20
CA LEU A 112 0.96 -10.84 -3.04
C LEU A 112 1.77 -10.97 -1.76
N THR A 113 1.67 -9.97 -0.89
CA THR A 113 2.07 -10.09 0.52
C THR A 113 0.86 -9.82 1.40
N ILE A 114 0.65 -10.63 2.42
CA ILE A 114 -0.38 -10.38 3.44
C ILE A 114 0.34 -10.05 4.74
N ALA A 115 0.10 -8.87 5.28
CA ALA A 115 0.52 -8.51 6.64
C ALA A 115 -0.58 -8.98 7.60
N MET A 116 -0.35 -10.12 8.24
CA MET A 116 -1.24 -10.64 9.28
C MET A 116 -0.98 -9.85 10.56
N ASN A 117 -2.03 -9.24 11.11
CA ASN A 117 -1.94 -8.45 12.34
C ASN A 117 -2.76 -9.15 13.44
N THR A 118 -2.14 -9.46 14.57
CA THR A 118 -2.81 -10.14 15.69
C THR A 118 -3.81 -9.24 16.41
N ASP A 119 -3.60 -7.92 16.36
CA ASP A 119 -4.35 -6.92 17.14
C ASP A 119 -5.21 -6.00 16.24
N GLY A 120 -5.26 -6.27 14.95
CA GLY A 120 -5.95 -5.44 13.98
C GLY A 120 -6.16 -6.13 12.65
N LYS A 121 -6.56 -5.35 11.64
CA LYS A 121 -6.87 -5.91 10.32
C LYS A 121 -5.61 -6.25 9.55
N GLU A 122 -5.69 -7.33 8.80
CA GLU A 122 -4.72 -7.70 7.79
C GLU A 122 -4.67 -6.67 6.67
N ILE A 123 -3.48 -6.51 6.07
CA ILE A 123 -3.28 -5.65 4.91
C ILE A 123 -2.71 -6.49 3.78
N LEU A 124 -3.34 -6.41 2.61
CA LEU A 124 -2.89 -7.13 1.42
C LEU A 124 -2.18 -6.15 0.48
N TYR A 125 -0.96 -6.49 0.10
CA TYR A 125 -0.13 -5.75 -0.85
C TYR A 125 -0.03 -6.57 -2.14
N TYR A 126 -0.51 -6.00 -3.24
CA TYR A 126 -0.39 -6.59 -4.57
C TYR A 126 0.61 -5.80 -5.41
N THR A 127 1.43 -6.51 -6.16
CA THR A 127 2.36 -5.95 -7.14
C THR A 127 2.55 -6.89 -8.32
N ALA A 128 3.18 -6.42 -9.40
CA ALA A 128 3.60 -7.32 -10.46
C ALA A 128 4.65 -8.32 -9.92
N LYS A 129 4.62 -9.58 -10.35
CA LYS A 129 5.54 -10.61 -9.86
C LYS A 129 7.02 -10.21 -10.01
N ALA A 130 7.35 -9.47 -11.08
CA ALA A 130 8.69 -8.93 -11.32
C ALA A 130 9.14 -7.90 -10.26
N ASP A 131 8.21 -7.19 -9.63
CA ASP A 131 8.48 -6.15 -8.64
C ASP A 131 8.42 -6.67 -7.19
N PHE A 132 8.10 -7.96 -7.01
CA PHE A 132 7.88 -8.54 -5.69
C PHE A 132 9.09 -8.45 -4.77
N ALA A 133 10.31 -8.61 -5.32
CA ALA A 133 11.53 -8.49 -4.52
C ALA A 133 11.68 -7.10 -3.91
N ALA A 134 11.36 -6.04 -4.67
CA ALA A 134 11.39 -4.67 -4.19
C ALA A 134 10.30 -4.40 -3.14
N LEU A 135 9.09 -4.95 -3.33
CA LEU A 135 8.03 -4.92 -2.32
C LEU A 135 8.48 -5.55 -1.01
N LYS A 136 9.00 -6.78 -1.07
CA LYS A 136 9.45 -7.52 0.11
C LYS A 136 10.53 -6.74 0.87
N GLN A 137 11.52 -6.21 0.17
CA GLN A 137 12.57 -5.39 0.78
C GLN A 137 11.97 -4.16 1.49
N THR A 138 11.10 -3.42 0.81
CA THR A 138 10.42 -2.24 1.38
C THR A 138 9.67 -2.56 2.66
N LEU A 139 8.92 -3.67 2.69
CA LEU A 139 8.14 -4.07 3.86
C LEU A 139 9.02 -4.51 5.04
N LEU A 140 10.12 -5.21 4.77
CA LEU A 140 11.04 -5.65 5.82
C LEU A 140 11.84 -4.48 6.41
N GLU A 141 12.08 -3.42 5.63
CA GLU A 141 12.73 -2.18 6.08
C GLU A 141 11.76 -1.18 6.73
N ALA A 142 10.45 -1.39 6.57
CA ALA A 142 9.43 -0.52 7.12
C ALA A 142 9.54 -0.47 8.65
N LYS A 143 9.65 0.75 9.17
CA LYS A 143 9.67 0.98 10.62
C LYS A 143 8.26 0.89 11.17
N PRO A 144 8.08 0.51 12.44
CA PRO A 144 6.79 0.55 13.10
C PRO A 144 6.16 1.94 12.96
N THR A 145 4.93 1.99 12.47
CA THR A 145 4.16 3.23 12.38
C THR A 145 3.32 3.36 13.64
N ASN A 146 3.34 4.54 14.28
CA ASN A 146 2.65 4.76 15.55
C ASN A 146 1.13 5.01 15.40
N ASP A 147 0.55 4.70 14.24
CA ASP A 147 -0.87 4.87 13.99
C ASP A 147 -1.64 3.72 14.66
N ARG A 148 -1.89 3.90 15.96
CA ARG A 148 -2.92 3.20 16.73
C ARG A 148 -4.28 3.81 16.48
#